data_AF-R1IA28-F1
#
_entry.id   AF-R1IA28-F1
#
_cell.length_a   1.000
_cell.length_b   1.000
_cell.length_c   1.000
_cell.angle_alpha   90.00
_cell.angle_beta   90.00
_cell.angle_gamma   90.00
#
_symmetry.space_group_name_H-M   'P 1'
#
loop_
_entity.id
_entity.type
_entity.pdbx_description
1 polymer ?
#
loop_
_entity_poly.entity_id
_entity_poly.type
_entity_poly.pdbx_seq_one_letter_code
_entity_poly.pdbx_strand_id
1 'polypeptide(L)'
;MARGYGEWVQWIEKDLAMFGSILSSAFNFAYSYKGLLFRVTLIPILLTAALEVAAFSSKSEWMEWVDYFLWSVLSTILAVNVHRVVLMGPDSVPTFGRFTFGKIEIWFWLHYMGLGVAYLLMAFAMNWIGSLFIFLLIISLVFGCRLSLVFPAIAMGKGVSFPYAWAQTAQKTWLMIGVVVIAPFIFGIVFVPITALIAYTAPENYPLYAILATNLMISYVTVLAVIALSFAYQDITGEDPSMPSPEEPRED
;
A
#
# COMPACT_ATOMS: atom_id res chain seq x y z
N MET A 1 13.56 25.65 28.47
CA MET A 1 13.78 25.22 27.07
C MET A 1 14.56 23.91 26.91
N ALA A 2 15.48 23.52 27.82
CA ALA A 2 16.25 22.27 27.68
C ALA A 2 15.47 20.95 27.95
N ARG A 3 14.30 20.98 28.59
CA ARG A 3 13.48 19.76 28.82
C ARG A 3 12.79 19.21 27.56
N GLY A 4 12.49 20.06 26.56
CA GLY A 4 11.74 19.64 25.37
C GLY A 4 12.57 18.88 24.33
N TYR A 5 13.89 19.09 24.29
CA TYR A 5 14.75 18.42 23.31
C TYR A 5 14.93 16.93 23.64
N GLY A 6 15.10 16.60 24.93
CA GLY A 6 15.26 15.21 25.36
C GLY A 6 14.01 14.36 25.09
N GLU A 7 12.82 14.90 25.35
CA GLU A 7 11.57 14.21 25.04
C GLU A 7 11.42 13.95 23.55
N TRP A 8 11.66 14.96 22.69
CA TRP A 8 11.53 14.80 21.24
C TRP A 8 12.47 13.73 20.66
N VAL A 9 13.72 13.67 21.13
CA VAL A 9 14.67 12.64 20.71
C VAL A 9 14.20 11.25 21.14
N GLN A 10 13.72 11.09 22.38
CA GLN A 10 13.18 9.82 22.85
C GLN A 10 11.96 9.35 22.03
N TRP A 11 11.10 10.28 21.61
CA TRP A 11 9.97 9.97 20.73
C TRP A 11 10.42 9.42 19.37
N ILE A 12 11.43 10.05 18.76
CA ILE A 12 11.98 9.61 17.47
C ILE A 12 12.68 8.26 17.61
N GLU A 13 13.50 8.08 18.63
CA GLU A 13 14.18 6.80 18.88
C GLU A 13 13.17 5.65 19.04
N LYS A 14 12.08 5.90 19.77
CA LYS A 14 10.99 4.93 19.92
C LYS A 14 10.32 4.61 18.59
N ASP A 15 9.97 5.62 17.78
CA ASP A 15 9.33 5.42 16.49
C ASP A 15 10.27 4.71 15.49
N LEU A 16 11.58 5.01 15.52
CA LEU A 16 12.59 4.31 14.70
C LEU A 16 12.74 2.85 15.11
N ALA A 17 12.75 2.56 16.41
CA ALA A 17 12.79 1.19 16.92
C ALA A 17 11.55 0.40 16.50
N MET A 18 10.35 1.00 16.61
CA MET A 18 9.10 0.42 16.12
C MET A 18 9.14 0.19 14.60
N PHE A 19 9.62 1.17 13.83
CA PHE A 19 9.75 1.04 12.39
C PHE A 19 10.65 -0.13 11.97
N GLY A 20 11.80 -0.29 12.63
CA GLY A 20 12.69 -1.43 12.40
C GLY A 20 12.03 -2.78 12.72
N SER A 21 11.25 -2.84 13.80
CA SER A 21 10.47 -4.03 14.17
C SER A 21 9.39 -4.35 13.13
N ILE A 22 8.67 -3.35 12.63
CA ILE A 22 7.66 -3.51 11.57
C ILE A 22 8.29 -4.03 10.28
N LEU A 23 9.43 -3.47 9.87
CA LEU A 23 10.14 -3.95 8.67
C LEU A 23 10.60 -5.40 8.83
N SER A 24 11.18 -5.75 9.97
CA SER A 24 11.61 -7.12 10.25
C SER A 24 10.43 -8.08 10.26
N SER A 25 9.31 -7.70 10.89
CA SER A 25 8.08 -8.48 10.93
C SER A 25 7.49 -8.66 9.54
N ALA A 26 7.47 -7.61 8.72
CA ALA A 26 6.99 -7.67 7.34
C ALA A 26 7.82 -8.61 6.47
N PHE A 27 9.15 -8.53 6.55
CA PHE A 27 10.05 -9.43 5.84
C PHE A 27 9.91 -10.89 6.31
N ASN A 28 9.90 -11.11 7.63
CA ASN A 28 9.79 -12.45 8.21
C ASN A 28 8.44 -13.09 7.87
N PHE A 29 7.37 -12.30 7.88
CA PHE A 29 6.04 -12.75 7.44
C PHE A 29 6.04 -13.09 5.95
N ALA A 30 6.55 -12.19 5.10
CA ALA A 30 6.62 -12.42 3.66
C ALA A 30 7.42 -13.67 3.30
N TYR A 31 8.54 -13.92 4.00
CA TYR A 31 9.35 -15.11 3.82
C TYR A 31 8.65 -16.40 4.29
N SER A 32 8.06 -16.36 5.49
CA SER A 32 7.35 -17.51 6.08
C SER A 32 6.12 -17.92 5.27
N TYR A 33 5.38 -16.94 4.74
CA TYR A 33 4.13 -17.14 4.01
C TYR A 33 4.25 -16.96 2.49
N LYS A 34 5.46 -17.01 1.92
CA LYS A 34 5.72 -16.75 0.48
C LYS A 34 4.82 -17.53 -0.47
N GLY A 35 4.55 -18.80 -0.18
CA GLY A 35 3.72 -19.66 -1.02
C GLY A 35 2.24 -19.27 -1.00
N LEU A 36 1.74 -18.86 0.17
CA LEU A 36 0.38 -18.36 0.33
C LEU A 36 0.23 -17.00 -0.35
N LEU A 37 1.11 -16.05 -0.04
CA LEU A 37 1.12 -14.71 -0.62
C LEU A 37 1.20 -14.79 -2.14
N PHE A 38 2.09 -15.63 -2.69
CA PHE A 38 2.17 -15.86 -4.12
C PHE A 38 0.84 -16.31 -4.71
N ARG A 39 0.17 -17.32 -4.14
CA ARG A 39 -1.10 -17.82 -4.68
C ARG A 39 -2.22 -16.77 -4.63
N VAL A 40 -2.29 -16.02 -3.53
CA VAL A 40 -3.31 -14.99 -3.30
C VAL A 40 -3.12 -13.77 -4.20
N THR A 41 -1.87 -13.43 -4.57
CA THR A 41 -1.56 -12.25 -5.39
C THR A 41 -1.26 -12.58 -6.85
N LEU A 42 -1.11 -13.86 -7.22
CA LEU A 42 -0.76 -14.26 -8.59
C LEU A 42 -1.77 -13.77 -9.62
N ILE A 43 -3.07 -14.04 -9.42
CA ILE A 43 -4.09 -13.71 -10.40
C ILE A 43 -4.24 -12.18 -10.57
N PRO A 44 -4.36 -11.35 -9.51
CA PRO A 44 -4.43 -9.90 -9.69
C PRO A 44 -3.21 -9.35 -10.44
N ILE A 45 -1.99 -9.83 -10.11
CA ILE A 45 -0.75 -9.40 -10.76
C ILE A 45 -0.72 -9.78 -12.24
N LEU A 46 -1.11 -11.02 -12.58
CA LEU A 46 -1.16 -11.45 -13.98
C LEU A 46 -2.20 -10.66 -14.78
N LEU A 47 -3.35 -10.34 -14.17
CA LEU A 47 -4.37 -9.52 -14.81
C LEU A 47 -3.90 -8.08 -15.01
N THR A 48 -3.24 -7.45 -14.02
CA THR A 48 -2.67 -6.10 -14.19
C THR A 48 -1.60 -6.09 -15.28
N ALA A 49 -0.73 -7.08 -15.32
CA ALA A 49 0.29 -7.20 -16.36
C ALA A 49 -0.32 -7.37 -17.75
N ALA A 50 -1.37 -8.20 -17.87
CA ALA A 50 -2.08 -8.41 -19.15
C ALA A 50 -2.80 -7.14 -19.63
N LEU A 51 -3.40 -6.38 -18.70
CA LEU A 51 -4.05 -5.11 -19.01
C LEU A 51 -3.05 -4.06 -19.50
N GLU A 52 -1.91 -3.93 -18.83
CA GLU A 52 -0.87 -2.97 -19.22
C GLU A 52 -0.29 -3.29 -20.61
N VAL A 53 -0.07 -4.58 -20.90
CA VAL A 53 0.35 -5.05 -22.24
C VAL A 53 -0.72 -4.76 -23.30
N ALA A 54 -1.99 -4.97 -22.97
CA ALA A 54 -3.10 -4.71 -23.88
C ALA A 54 -3.25 -3.20 -24.17
N ALA A 55 -3.15 -2.36 -23.13
CA ALA A 55 -3.18 -0.90 -23.26
C ALA A 55 -2.03 -0.41 -24.14
N PHE A 56 -0.80 -0.83 -23.84
CA PHE A 56 0.39 -0.51 -24.62
C PHE A 56 0.24 -0.92 -26.10
N SER A 57 -0.30 -2.12 -26.36
CA SER A 57 -0.47 -2.63 -27.73
C SER A 57 -1.56 -1.90 -28.50
N SER A 58 -2.61 -1.44 -27.83
CA SER A 58 -3.75 -0.76 -28.46
C SER A 58 -3.42 0.63 -29.00
N LYS A 59 -2.42 1.30 -28.40
CA LYS A 59 -2.09 2.73 -28.65
C LYS A 59 -3.30 3.66 -28.57
N SER A 60 -4.31 3.29 -27.78
CA SER A 60 -5.55 4.04 -27.62
C SER A 60 -5.58 4.69 -26.25
N GLU A 61 -5.73 6.02 -26.23
CA GLU A 61 -5.87 6.79 -24.98
C GLU A 61 -7.05 6.28 -24.12
N TRP A 62 -8.16 5.89 -24.75
CA TRP A 62 -9.29 5.30 -24.03
C TRP A 62 -8.90 4.01 -23.30
N MET A 63 -8.06 3.17 -23.92
CA MET A 63 -7.60 1.94 -23.30
C MET A 63 -6.67 2.20 -22.11
N GLU A 64 -5.90 3.29 -22.13
CA GLU A 64 -5.09 3.72 -20.97
C GLU A 64 -5.98 4.07 -19.77
N TRP A 65 -7.09 4.79 -19.98
CA TRP A 65 -8.05 5.08 -18.92
C TRP A 65 -8.72 3.82 -18.36
N VAL A 66 -9.06 2.87 -19.24
CA VAL A 66 -9.61 1.57 -18.83
C VAL A 66 -8.58 0.78 -18.02
N ASP A 67 -7.32 0.78 -18.45
CA ASP A 67 -6.21 0.15 -17.73
C ASP A 67 -6.06 0.76 -16.34
N TYR A 68 -5.95 2.09 -16.21
CA TYR A 68 -5.85 2.74 -14.89
C TYR A 68 -7.02 2.43 -13.96
N PHE A 69 -8.25 2.41 -14.49
CA PHE A 69 -9.42 2.07 -13.71
C PHE A 69 -9.34 0.61 -13.21
N LEU A 70 -9.13 -0.35 -14.11
CA LEU A 70 -9.07 -1.77 -13.74
C LEU A 70 -7.85 -2.09 -12.89
N TRP A 71 -6.71 -1.46 -13.15
CA TRP A 71 -5.50 -1.54 -12.34
C TRP A 71 -5.76 -1.09 -10.90
N SER A 72 -6.51 0.00 -10.70
CA SER A 72 -6.85 0.48 -9.35
C SER A 72 -7.75 -0.50 -8.58
N VAL A 73 -8.69 -1.15 -9.29
CA VAL A 73 -9.60 -2.15 -8.72
C VAL A 73 -8.82 -3.42 -8.35
N LEU A 74 -7.97 -3.93 -9.25
CA LEU A 74 -7.14 -5.10 -9.00
C LEU A 74 -6.12 -4.86 -7.89
N SER A 75 -5.54 -3.65 -7.82
CA SER A 75 -4.64 -3.24 -6.73
C SER A 75 -5.37 -3.18 -5.39
N THR A 76 -6.64 -2.77 -5.38
CA THR A 76 -7.49 -2.83 -4.17
C THR A 76 -7.74 -4.26 -3.74
N ILE A 77 -8.12 -5.14 -4.67
CA ILE A 77 -8.32 -6.57 -4.38
C ILE A 77 -7.04 -7.19 -3.80
N LEU A 78 -5.89 -6.89 -4.41
CA LEU A 78 -4.58 -7.34 -3.93
C LEU A 78 -4.32 -6.83 -2.51
N ALA A 79 -4.50 -5.54 -2.25
CA ALA A 79 -4.25 -4.95 -0.94
C ALA A 79 -5.17 -5.51 0.15
N VAL A 80 -6.48 -5.64 -0.13
CA VAL A 80 -7.46 -6.22 0.81
C VAL A 80 -7.08 -7.67 1.15
N ASN A 81 -6.75 -8.48 0.14
CA ASN A 81 -6.37 -9.87 0.37
C ASN A 81 -5.10 -9.97 1.23
N VAL A 82 -4.08 -9.17 0.96
CA VAL A 82 -2.83 -9.17 1.74
C VAL A 82 -3.08 -8.68 3.17
N HIS A 83 -3.83 -7.59 3.36
CA HIS A 83 -4.20 -7.12 4.70
C HIS A 83 -4.92 -8.21 5.50
N ARG A 84 -5.90 -8.90 4.92
CA ARG A 84 -6.63 -9.98 5.60
C ARG A 84 -5.71 -11.14 5.97
N VAL A 85 -4.84 -11.57 5.06
CA VAL A 85 -3.87 -12.64 5.35
C VAL A 85 -2.96 -12.29 6.53
N VAL A 86 -2.50 -11.04 6.62
CA VAL A 86 -1.63 -10.60 7.72
C VAL A 86 -2.38 -10.44 9.03
N LEU A 87 -3.57 -9.81 8.99
CA LEU A 87 -4.31 -9.40 10.19
C LEU A 87 -5.23 -10.49 10.75
N MET A 88 -5.78 -11.35 9.88
CA MET A 88 -6.76 -12.38 10.21
C MET A 88 -6.23 -13.80 9.96
N GLY A 89 -5.02 -13.93 9.43
CA GLY A 89 -4.36 -15.20 9.18
C GLY A 89 -4.69 -15.85 7.82
N PRO A 90 -4.06 -16.99 7.52
CA PRO A 90 -4.09 -17.63 6.21
C PRO A 90 -5.47 -18.04 5.68
N ASP A 91 -6.36 -18.46 6.58
CA ASP A 91 -7.68 -19.00 6.24
C ASP A 91 -8.73 -17.89 5.99
N SER A 92 -8.34 -16.62 6.17
CA SER A 92 -9.23 -15.46 6.00
C SER A 92 -9.55 -15.12 4.54
N VAL A 93 -8.85 -15.74 3.60
CA VAL A 93 -9.03 -15.60 2.15
C VAL A 93 -9.00 -16.96 1.46
N PRO A 94 -9.72 -17.14 0.33
CA PRO A 94 -9.60 -18.34 -0.49
C PRO A 94 -8.16 -18.53 -0.99
N THR A 95 -7.81 -19.75 -1.42
CA THR A 95 -6.44 -20.10 -1.85
C THR A 95 -5.86 -19.19 -2.94
N PHE A 96 -6.70 -18.68 -3.85
CA PHE A 96 -6.30 -17.78 -4.93
C PHE A 96 -6.65 -16.31 -4.66
N GLY A 97 -7.04 -15.98 -3.43
CA GLY A 97 -7.57 -14.66 -3.08
C GLY A 97 -9.06 -14.53 -3.36
N ARG A 98 -9.65 -13.48 -2.79
CA ARG A 98 -11.05 -13.10 -3.00
C ARG A 98 -11.12 -12.14 -4.20
N PHE A 99 -11.96 -12.47 -5.19
CA PHE A 99 -12.23 -11.63 -6.38
C PHE A 99 -13.61 -10.99 -6.38
N THR A 100 -14.32 -11.05 -5.26
CA THR A 100 -15.65 -10.45 -5.16
C THR A 100 -15.50 -8.96 -4.87
N PHE A 101 -16.16 -8.14 -5.68
CA PHE A 101 -16.22 -6.69 -5.44
C PHE A 101 -17.40 -6.40 -4.49
N GLY A 102 -17.20 -6.73 -3.22
CA GLY A 102 -18.19 -6.56 -2.17
C GLY A 102 -18.15 -5.17 -1.52
N LYS A 103 -18.92 -5.00 -0.45
CA LYS A 103 -18.99 -3.75 0.33
C LYS A 103 -17.60 -3.32 0.84
N ILE A 104 -16.77 -4.28 1.29
CA ILE A 104 -15.41 -4.02 1.81
C ILE A 104 -14.52 -3.47 0.70
N GLU A 105 -14.48 -4.13 -0.47
CA GLU A 105 -13.64 -3.73 -1.59
C GLU A 105 -14.07 -2.37 -2.16
N ILE A 106 -15.37 -2.12 -2.28
CA ILE A 106 -15.91 -0.82 -2.71
C ILE A 106 -15.51 0.28 -1.72
N TRP A 107 -15.68 0.03 -0.41
CA TRP A 107 -15.35 1.02 0.61
C TRP A 107 -13.85 1.32 0.65
N PHE A 108 -13.02 0.29 0.51
CA PHE A 108 -11.57 0.43 0.40
C PHE A 108 -11.19 1.24 -0.83
N TRP A 109 -11.72 0.87 -2.00
CA TRP A 109 -11.44 1.52 -3.27
C TRP A 109 -11.87 3.00 -3.25
N LEU A 110 -13.02 3.32 -2.66
CA LEU A 110 -13.47 4.72 -2.53
C LEU A 110 -12.54 5.55 -1.65
N HIS A 111 -12.01 5.00 -0.54
CA HIS A 111 -11.01 5.70 0.28
C HIS A 111 -9.68 5.87 -0.47
N TYR A 112 -9.28 4.84 -1.22
CA TYR A 112 -8.08 4.89 -2.07
C TYR A 112 -8.20 5.98 -3.14
N MET A 113 -9.34 6.02 -3.85
CA MET A 113 -9.64 7.06 -4.83
C MET A 113 -9.76 8.43 -4.18
N GLY A 114 -10.36 8.54 -2.99
CA GLY A 114 -10.45 9.80 -2.24
C GLY A 114 -9.08 10.41 -1.94
N LEU A 115 -8.12 9.58 -1.50
CA LEU A 115 -6.74 10.03 -1.34
C LEU A 115 -6.08 10.34 -2.69
N GLY A 116 -6.27 9.48 -3.70
CA GLY A 116 -5.70 9.64 -5.04
C GLY A 116 -6.14 10.92 -5.76
N VAL A 117 -7.42 11.29 -5.63
CA VAL A 117 -7.98 12.53 -6.21
C VAL A 117 -7.30 13.76 -5.61
N ALA A 118 -7.01 13.76 -4.30
CA ALA A 118 -6.29 14.88 -3.68
C ALA A 118 -4.88 15.05 -4.29
N TYR A 119 -4.17 13.94 -4.55
CA TYR A 119 -2.87 13.96 -5.23
C TYR A 119 -2.98 14.40 -6.70
N LEU A 120 -3.99 13.91 -7.43
CA LEU A 120 -4.24 14.30 -8.82
C LEU A 120 -4.53 15.80 -8.95
N LEU A 121 -5.43 16.33 -8.10
CA LEU A 121 -5.75 17.76 -8.06
C LEU A 121 -4.51 18.60 -7.76
N MET A 122 -3.65 18.13 -6.86
CA MET A 122 -2.39 18.80 -6.56
C MET A 122 -1.45 18.83 -7.77
N ALA A 123 -1.34 17.72 -8.52
CA ALA A 123 -0.54 17.64 -9.72
C ALA A 123 -1.04 18.59 -10.82
N PHE A 124 -2.36 18.67 -11.05
CA PHE A 124 -2.95 19.63 -11.98
C PHE A 124 -2.69 21.09 -11.58
N ALA A 125 -2.70 21.37 -10.28
CA ALA A 125 -2.45 22.70 -9.76
C ALA A 125 -0.97 23.11 -9.81
N MET A 126 -0.04 22.19 -10.03
CA MET A 126 1.41 22.46 -10.06
C MET A 126 1.79 23.63 -10.98
N ASN A 127 1.19 23.70 -12.18
CA ASN A 127 1.47 24.74 -13.17
C ASN A 127 1.01 26.14 -12.72
N TRP A 128 0.09 26.24 -11.76
CA TRP A 128 -0.54 27.49 -11.32
C TRP A 128 0.09 28.05 -10.05
N ILE A 129 0.51 27.19 -9.13
CA ILE A 129 0.87 27.59 -7.76
C ILE A 129 2.40 27.70 -7.55
N GLY A 130 3.22 27.28 -8.52
CA GLY A 130 4.68 27.47 -8.49
C GLY A 130 5.34 26.82 -7.27
N SER A 131 6.17 27.57 -6.53
CA SER A 131 6.93 27.04 -5.38
C SER A 131 6.07 26.61 -4.19
N LEU A 132 4.86 27.17 -4.04
CA LEU A 132 3.89 26.73 -3.01
C LEU A 132 3.47 25.27 -3.19
N PHE A 133 3.62 24.70 -4.38
CA PHE A 133 3.38 23.29 -4.65
C PHE A 133 4.20 22.38 -3.72
N ILE A 134 5.48 22.69 -3.46
CA ILE A 134 6.34 21.86 -2.60
C ILE A 134 5.78 21.81 -1.18
N PHE A 135 5.33 22.95 -0.66
CA PHE A 135 4.74 23.01 0.68
C PHE A 135 3.44 22.21 0.76
N LEU A 136 2.56 22.35 -0.24
CA LEU A 136 1.31 21.59 -0.31
C LEU A 136 1.54 20.09 -0.53
N LEU A 137 2.58 19.71 -1.25
CA LEU A 137 2.99 18.32 -1.45
C LEU A 137 3.42 17.70 -0.12
N ILE A 138 4.22 18.40 0.68
CA ILE A 138 4.63 17.93 2.02
C ILE A 138 3.41 17.75 2.93
N ILE A 139 2.48 18.71 2.93
CA ILE A 139 1.22 18.59 3.70
C ILE A 139 0.45 17.36 3.23
N SER A 140 0.22 17.22 1.92
CA SER A 140 -0.53 16.11 1.35
C SER A 140 0.10 14.76 1.67
N LEU A 141 1.44 14.69 1.64
CA LEU A 141 2.20 13.51 2.04
C LEU A 141 1.95 13.15 3.51
N VAL A 142 2.06 14.11 4.43
CA VAL A 142 1.81 13.87 5.87
C VAL A 142 0.38 13.40 6.11
N PHE A 143 -0.60 14.02 5.45
CA PHE A 143 -2.00 13.61 5.53
C PHE A 143 -2.19 12.20 4.97
N GLY A 144 -1.71 11.93 3.75
CA GLY A 144 -1.81 10.62 3.11
C GLY A 144 -1.21 9.51 3.97
N CYS A 145 0.01 9.71 4.50
CA CYS A 145 0.69 8.71 5.34
C CYS A 145 -0.13 8.36 6.58
N ARG A 146 -0.68 9.36 7.27
CA ARG A 146 -1.48 9.15 8.47
C ARG A 146 -2.82 8.50 8.17
N LEU A 147 -3.46 8.90 7.08
CA LEU A 147 -4.76 8.38 6.68
C LEU A 147 -4.68 6.95 6.13
N SER A 148 -3.52 6.48 5.65
CA SER A 148 -3.32 5.11 5.19
C SER A 148 -3.64 4.04 6.25
N LEU A 149 -3.64 4.38 7.55
CA LEU A 149 -4.05 3.47 8.62
C LEU A 149 -5.51 2.97 8.47
N VAL A 150 -6.34 3.68 7.70
CA VAL A 150 -7.72 3.29 7.41
C VAL A 150 -7.80 1.98 6.60
N PHE A 151 -6.82 1.71 5.73
CA PHE A 151 -6.85 0.58 4.79
C PHE A 151 -6.82 -0.80 5.48
N PRO A 152 -5.89 -1.07 6.41
CA PRO A 152 -5.93 -2.26 7.26
C PRO A 152 -7.29 -2.49 7.95
N ALA A 153 -7.84 -1.46 8.57
CA ALA A 153 -9.11 -1.54 9.29
C ALA A 153 -10.29 -1.84 8.36
N ILE A 154 -10.35 -1.19 7.19
CA ILE A 154 -11.39 -1.48 6.19
C ILE A 154 -11.27 -2.92 5.69
N ALA A 155 -10.06 -3.42 5.41
CA ALA A 155 -9.86 -4.78 4.94
C ALA A 155 -10.34 -5.85 5.95
N MET A 156 -10.30 -5.52 7.24
CA MET A 156 -10.88 -6.31 8.32
C MET A 156 -12.41 -6.18 8.45
N GLY A 157 -13.06 -5.38 7.60
CA GLY A 157 -14.50 -5.17 7.65
C GLY A 157 -14.95 -4.09 8.64
N LYS A 158 -14.03 -3.31 9.22
CA LYS A 158 -14.40 -2.23 10.15
C LYS A 158 -14.91 -1.01 9.38
N GLY A 159 -16.05 -0.47 9.82
CA GLY A 159 -16.66 0.75 9.28
C GLY A 159 -15.94 2.04 9.69
N VAL A 160 -14.63 2.11 9.49
CA VAL A 160 -13.81 3.25 9.87
C VAL A 160 -13.73 4.31 8.77
N SER A 161 -13.37 5.53 9.16
CA SER A 161 -13.24 6.70 8.28
C SER A 161 -11.90 7.41 8.52
N PHE A 162 -11.56 8.40 7.68
CA PHE A 162 -10.32 9.17 7.83
C PHE A 162 -10.12 9.85 9.20
N PRO A 163 -11.14 10.43 9.86
CA PRO A 163 -10.99 10.97 11.20
C PRO A 163 -10.50 9.94 12.23
N TYR A 164 -10.92 8.69 12.11
CA TYR A 164 -10.43 7.60 12.96
C TYR A 164 -8.92 7.40 12.76
N ALA A 165 -8.47 7.22 11.50
CA ALA A 165 -7.06 7.04 11.19
C ALA A 165 -6.21 8.24 11.64
N TRP A 166 -6.74 9.46 11.51
CA TRP A 166 -6.08 10.66 12.00
C TRP A 166 -5.90 10.63 13.53
N ALA A 167 -6.97 10.34 14.29
CA ALA A 167 -6.89 10.27 15.74
C ALA A 167 -5.86 9.23 16.23
N GLN A 168 -5.88 8.03 15.63
CA GLN A 168 -4.97 6.94 15.99
C GLN A 168 -3.49 7.25 15.68
N THR A 169 -3.22 8.04 14.64
CA THR A 169 -1.85 8.36 14.22
C THR A 169 -1.31 9.68 14.76
N ALA A 170 -2.04 10.38 15.63
CA ALA A 170 -1.69 11.74 16.09
C ALA A 170 -0.29 11.87 16.68
N GLN A 171 0.18 10.86 17.40
CA GLN A 171 1.50 10.84 18.03
C GLN A 171 2.50 9.94 17.30
N LYS A 172 2.13 9.43 16.11
CA LYS A 172 2.89 8.42 15.34
C LYS A 172 3.17 8.86 13.90
N THR A 173 3.20 10.17 13.66
CA THR A 173 3.39 10.72 12.31
C THR A 173 4.69 10.24 11.65
N TRP A 174 5.80 10.24 12.38
CA TRP A 174 7.10 9.80 11.84
C TRP A 174 7.12 8.31 11.53
N LEU A 175 6.55 7.49 12.41
CA LEU A 175 6.34 6.07 12.15
C LEU A 175 5.54 5.85 10.86
N MET A 176 4.42 6.55 10.68
CA MET A 176 3.58 6.42 9.48
C MET A 176 4.30 6.86 8.20
N ILE A 177 5.08 7.94 8.26
CA ILE A 177 5.93 8.35 7.12
C ILE A 177 6.97 7.26 6.82
N GLY A 178 7.59 6.69 7.84
CA GLY A 178 8.52 5.57 7.69
C GLY A 178 7.87 4.40 6.97
N VAL A 179 6.70 3.96 7.44
CA VAL A 179 6.00 2.79 6.90
C VAL A 179 5.42 3.04 5.50
N VAL A 180 4.82 4.19 5.25
CA VAL A 180 4.11 4.45 3.98
C VAL A 180 5.04 4.98 2.89
N VAL A 181 6.13 5.68 3.26
CA VAL A 181 7.06 6.27 2.27
C VAL A 181 8.36 5.49 2.26
N ILE A 182 9.06 5.42 3.40
CA ILE A 182 10.44 4.91 3.45
C ILE A 182 10.48 3.39 3.19
N ALA A 183 9.55 2.61 3.75
CA ALA A 183 9.54 1.15 3.57
C ALA A 183 9.39 0.72 2.09
N PRO A 184 8.43 1.23 1.30
CA PRO A 184 8.37 0.94 -0.13
C PRO A 184 9.68 1.26 -0.88
N PHE A 185 10.35 2.37 -0.55
CA PHE A 185 11.65 2.69 -1.13
C PHE A 185 12.73 1.66 -0.76
N ILE A 186 12.81 1.26 0.51
CA ILE A 186 13.74 0.22 0.96
C ILE A 186 13.47 -1.10 0.21
N PHE A 187 12.21 -1.51 0.11
CA PHE A 187 11.84 -2.72 -0.63
C PHE A 187 12.16 -2.60 -2.13
N GLY A 188 11.90 -1.45 -2.74
CA GLY A 188 12.17 -1.19 -4.15
C GLY A 188 13.65 -1.20 -4.50
N ILE A 189 14.53 -0.69 -3.63
CA ILE A 189 15.99 -0.69 -3.84
C ILE A 189 16.52 -2.11 -4.07
N VAL A 190 15.95 -3.12 -3.41
CA VAL A 190 16.36 -4.53 -3.56
C VAL A 190 16.16 -5.04 -5.00
N PHE A 191 15.21 -4.46 -5.74
CA PHE A 191 14.91 -4.85 -7.12
C PHE A 191 15.72 -4.08 -8.17
N VAL A 192 16.46 -3.03 -7.80
CA VAL A 192 17.26 -2.22 -8.75
C VAL A 192 18.26 -3.07 -9.56
N PRO A 193 19.03 -4.01 -8.97
CA PRO A 193 19.94 -4.85 -9.75
C PRO A 193 19.21 -5.73 -10.77
N ILE A 194 18.00 -6.20 -10.42
CA ILE A 194 17.18 -7.06 -11.28
C ILE A 194 16.66 -6.25 -12.47
N THR A 195 16.12 -5.05 -12.22
CA THR A 195 15.64 -4.18 -13.30
C THR A 195 16.78 -3.69 -14.19
N ALA A 196 17.95 -3.39 -13.64
CA ALA A 196 19.14 -3.05 -14.41
C ALA A 196 19.60 -4.21 -15.30
N LEU A 197 19.59 -5.45 -14.78
CA LEU A 197 19.92 -6.64 -15.57
C LEU A 197 18.91 -6.88 -16.69
N ILE A 198 17.61 -6.72 -16.41
CA ILE A 198 16.56 -6.85 -17.43
C ILE A 198 16.75 -5.76 -18.51
N ALA A 199 16.98 -4.51 -18.13
CA ALA A 199 17.23 -3.43 -19.08
C ALA A 199 18.48 -3.67 -19.94
N TYR A 200 19.53 -4.26 -19.37
CA TYR A 200 20.76 -4.60 -20.10
C TYR A 200 20.58 -5.78 -21.07
N THR A 201 19.76 -6.77 -20.71
CA THR A 201 19.58 -8.01 -21.49
C THR A 201 18.40 -7.96 -22.44
N ALA A 202 17.42 -7.09 -22.18
CA ALA A 202 16.24 -6.93 -23.03
C ALA A 202 16.67 -6.38 -24.39
N PRO A 203 16.21 -6.99 -25.50
CA PRO A 203 16.51 -6.44 -26.81
C PRO A 203 15.83 -5.08 -26.96
N GLU A 204 16.56 -4.08 -27.46
CA GLU A 204 16.14 -2.67 -27.56
C GLU A 204 14.77 -2.47 -28.25
N ASN A 205 14.35 -3.44 -29.06
CA ASN A 205 13.11 -3.40 -29.83
C ASN A 205 11.87 -3.97 -29.12
N TYR A 206 11.99 -4.45 -27.88
CA TYR A 206 10.87 -5.10 -27.15
C TYR A 206 10.55 -4.41 -25.82
N PRO A 207 9.85 -3.25 -25.84
CA PRO A 207 9.47 -2.50 -24.64
C PRO A 207 8.60 -3.30 -23.66
N LEU A 208 7.95 -4.37 -24.14
CA LEU A 208 7.12 -5.27 -23.32
C LEU A 208 7.87 -5.91 -22.15
N TYR A 209 9.16 -6.22 -22.28
CA TYR A 209 9.94 -6.80 -21.18
C TYR A 209 10.11 -5.81 -20.03
N ALA A 210 10.38 -4.55 -20.33
CA ALA A 210 10.54 -3.50 -19.33
C ALA A 210 9.21 -3.19 -18.62
N ILE A 211 8.10 -3.18 -19.37
CA ILE A 211 6.74 -3.01 -18.84
C ILE A 211 6.42 -4.13 -17.84
N LEU A 212 6.55 -5.39 -18.27
CA LEU A 212 6.26 -6.54 -17.41
C LEU A 212 7.17 -6.58 -16.17
N ALA A 213 8.46 -6.31 -16.34
CA ALA A 213 9.40 -6.28 -15.21
C ALA A 213 9.04 -5.19 -14.20
N THR A 214 8.65 -4.00 -14.68
CA THR A 214 8.23 -2.89 -13.83
C THR A 214 6.93 -3.21 -13.10
N ASN A 215 5.95 -3.78 -13.80
CA ASN A 215 4.67 -4.20 -13.21
C ASN A 215 4.87 -5.21 -12.08
N LEU A 216 5.69 -6.24 -12.32
CA LEU A 216 6.02 -7.25 -11.33
C LEU A 216 6.73 -6.64 -10.12
N MET A 217 7.73 -5.78 -10.35
CA MET A 217 8.44 -5.08 -9.28
C MET A 217 7.49 -4.25 -8.42
N ILE A 218 6.67 -3.39 -9.05
CA ILE A 218 5.70 -2.54 -8.35
C ILE A 218 4.74 -3.41 -7.54
N SER A 219 4.24 -4.50 -8.12
CA SER A 219 3.33 -5.41 -7.44
C SER A 219 3.96 -6.06 -6.20
N TYR A 220 5.20 -6.54 -6.30
CA TYR A 220 5.92 -7.13 -5.17
C TYR A 220 6.21 -6.10 -4.07
N VAL A 221 6.65 -4.89 -4.45
CA VAL A 221 6.87 -3.79 -3.50
C VAL A 221 5.57 -3.40 -2.81
N THR A 222 4.46 -3.34 -3.54
CA THR A 222 3.12 -3.07 -2.98
C THR A 222 2.72 -4.14 -1.97
N VAL A 223 2.91 -5.43 -2.28
CA VAL A 223 2.62 -6.51 -1.30
C VAL A 223 3.41 -6.31 -0.02
N LEU A 224 4.72 -6.05 -0.10
CA LEU A 224 5.55 -5.83 1.10
C LEU A 224 5.14 -4.56 1.86
N ALA A 225 4.80 -3.48 1.15
CA ALA A 225 4.32 -2.24 1.74
C ALA A 225 2.98 -2.44 2.48
N VAL A 226 2.05 -3.20 1.90
CA VAL A 226 0.77 -3.55 2.51
C VAL A 226 0.96 -4.40 3.76
N ILE A 227 1.90 -5.36 3.74
CA ILE A 227 2.26 -6.15 4.92
C ILE A 227 2.83 -5.23 6.02
N ALA A 228 3.77 -4.34 5.70
CA ALA A 228 4.35 -3.41 6.66
C ALA A 228 3.29 -2.48 7.27
N LEU A 229 2.35 -1.97 6.44
CA LEU A 229 1.23 -1.16 6.92
C LEU A 229 0.27 -1.94 7.82
N SER A 230 0.09 -3.25 7.59
CA SER A 230 -0.72 -4.12 8.44
C SER A 230 -0.09 -4.31 9.83
N PHE A 231 1.22 -4.53 9.90
CA PHE A 231 1.93 -4.60 11.19
C PHE A 231 1.94 -3.25 11.91
N ALA A 232 2.13 -2.15 11.19
CA ALA A 232 2.00 -0.81 11.76
C ALA A 232 0.62 -0.58 12.37
N TYR A 233 -0.43 -1.10 11.71
CA TYR A 233 -1.79 -1.06 12.24
C TYR A 233 -1.92 -1.83 13.56
N GLN A 234 -1.43 -3.07 13.63
CA GLN A 234 -1.46 -3.88 14.85
C GLN A 234 -0.71 -3.18 16.00
N ASP A 235 0.49 -2.66 15.74
CA ASP A 235 1.31 -1.99 16.75
C ASP A 235 0.69 -0.68 17.25
N ILE A 236 0.02 0.08 16.38
CA ILE A 236 -0.61 1.36 16.75
C ILE A 236 -1.92 1.14 17.51
N THR A 237 -2.74 0.18 17.07
CA THR A 237 -4.07 -0.06 17.64
C THR A 237 -4.05 -1.02 18.82
N GLY A 238 -2.96 -1.76 19.00
CA GLY A 238 -2.86 -2.82 20.03
C GLY A 238 -3.75 -4.02 19.73
N GLU A 239 -4.20 -4.18 18.48
CA GLU A 239 -5.03 -5.30 18.07
C GLU A 239 -4.18 -6.57 17.89
N ASP A 240 -4.38 -7.51 18.81
CA ASP A 240 -3.79 -8.84 18.73
C ASP A 240 -4.62 -9.72 17.77
N PRO A 241 -4.03 -10.30 16.71
CA PRO A 241 -4.73 -11.18 15.77
C PRO A 241 -5.34 -12.44 16.43
N SER A 242 -4.97 -12.78 17.67
CA SER A 242 -5.56 -13.89 18.43
C SER A 242 -6.85 -13.54 19.19
N MET A 243 -7.23 -12.25 19.26
CA MET A 243 -8.44 -11.80 19.95
C MET A 243 -9.58 -11.59 18.95
N PRO A 244 -10.72 -12.31 19.08
CA PRO A 244 -11.87 -12.09 18.21
C PRO A 244 -12.38 -10.65 18.33
N SER A 245 -12.67 -10.03 17.18
CA SER A 245 -13.23 -8.67 17.10
C SER A 245 -14.47 -8.55 18.00
N PRO A 246 -14.53 -7.58 18.94
CA PRO A 246 -15.68 -7.42 19.85
C PRO A 246 -17.00 -7.06 19.14
N GLU A 247 -16.92 -6.65 17.87
CA GLU A 247 -18.07 -6.22 17.08
C GLU A 247 -17.91 -6.79 15.67
N GLU A 248 -18.36 -8.02 15.49
CA GLU A 248 -18.74 -8.51 14.16
C GLU A 248 -20.10 -7.89 13.84
N PRO A 249 -20.21 -6.99 12.84
CA PRO A 249 -21.53 -6.56 12.39
C PRO A 249 -22.21 -7.81 11.83
N ARG A 250 -23.37 -8.16 12.40
CA ARG A 250 -24.21 -9.23 11.85
C ARG A 250 -24.45 -8.91 10.38
N GLU A 251 -24.03 -9.83 9.51
CA GLU A 251 -24.35 -9.77 8.09
C GLU A 251 -25.86 -9.98 7.94
N ASP A 252 -26.58 -8.87 8.00
CA ASP A 252 -27.95 -8.71 7.52
C ASP A 252 -27.96 -7.86 6.23
#